data_AF-A0A4U7BAU6-F1
#
_entry.id   AF-A0A4U7BAU6-F1
#
_cell.length_a   1.000
_cell.length_b   1.000
_cell.length_c   1.000
_cell.angle_alpha   90.00
_cell.angle_beta   90.00
_cell.angle_gamma   90.00
#
_symmetry.space_group_name_H-M   'P 1'
#
loop_
_entity.id
_entity.type
_entity.pdbx_description
1 polymer ?
#
loop_
_entity_poly.entity_id
_entity_poly.type
_entity_poly.pdbx_seq_one_letter_code
_entity_poly.pdbx_strand_id
1 'polypeptide(L)'
;MIKKLFSVTALGALLASSAFADDFLAKVSNGALSDNSAGVKVLSLDEMKDVKGGYFTFDRASQYDNIVGIRSYAYIAGDSDKTSQQFLQAMNISGDKIILAKYRYVNNQKEYYLQSYEKSTGTLRDIWAWNGSYALQVLNDFKSRY
;
A
#
# COMPACT_ATOMS: atom_id res chain seq x y z
N MET A 1 33.31 3.30 50.00
CA MET A 1 33.63 2.87 48.61
C MET A 1 32.60 1.89 48.03
N ILE A 2 32.00 1.00 48.82
CA ILE A 2 30.92 0.06 48.40
C ILE A 2 29.71 0.74 47.73
N LYS A 3 29.27 1.91 48.20
CA LYS A 3 28.13 2.65 47.62
C LYS A 3 28.35 3.10 46.16
N LYS A 4 29.60 3.38 45.75
CA LYS A 4 29.94 3.78 44.37
C LYS A 4 30.10 2.59 43.42
N LEU A 5 30.43 1.42 43.96
CA LEU A 5 30.55 0.20 43.17
C LEU A 5 29.16 -0.35 42.81
N PHE A 6 28.23 -0.33 43.78
CA PHE A 6 26.85 -0.81 43.61
C PHE A 6 26.07 -0.05 42.52
N SER A 7 26.34 1.25 42.34
CA SER A 7 25.71 2.06 41.30
C SER A 7 26.18 1.71 39.89
N VAL A 8 27.45 1.30 39.73
CA VAL A 8 28.02 0.95 38.42
C VAL A 8 27.62 -0.48 38.01
N THR A 9 27.59 -1.42 38.96
CA THR A 9 27.10 -2.78 38.70
C THR A 9 25.60 -2.83 38.48
N ALA A 10 24.80 -2.02 39.17
CA ALA A 10 23.36 -1.91 38.90
C ALA A 10 23.08 -1.31 37.52
N LEU A 11 23.85 -0.31 37.08
CA LEU A 11 23.77 0.23 35.71
C LEU A 11 24.16 -0.82 34.68
N GLY A 12 25.25 -1.57 34.91
CA GLY A 12 25.69 -2.65 34.03
C GLY A 12 24.65 -3.77 33.91
N ALA A 13 23.97 -4.12 35.01
CA ALA A 13 22.89 -5.10 35.01
C ALA A 13 21.63 -4.60 34.29
N LEU A 14 21.28 -3.31 34.39
CA LEU A 14 20.19 -2.69 33.64
C LEU A 14 20.47 -2.63 32.14
N LEU A 15 21.72 -2.35 31.75
CA LEU A 15 22.14 -2.31 30.35
C LEU A 15 22.25 -3.71 29.71
N ALA A 16 22.46 -4.75 30.53
CA ALA A 16 22.47 -6.15 30.08
C ALA A 16 21.07 -6.74 29.85
N SER A 17 20.00 -6.09 30.35
CA SER A 17 18.63 -6.42 29.94
C SER A 17 18.32 -5.80 28.58
N SER A 18 18.65 -6.55 27.53
CA SER A 18 18.51 -6.18 26.12
C SER A 18 17.11 -5.68 25.70
N ALA A 19 16.06 -6.03 26.44
CA ALA A 19 14.70 -5.61 26.14
C ALA A 19 14.38 -4.13 26.44
N PHE A 20 15.19 -3.45 27.25
CA PHE A 20 14.99 -2.02 27.62
C PHE A 20 16.16 -1.12 27.21
N ALA A 21 17.27 -1.71 26.77
CA ALA A 21 18.48 -0.98 26.41
C ALA A 21 18.27 -0.14 25.14
N ASP A 22 17.60 -0.67 24.12
CA ASP A 22 17.46 0.02 22.83
C ASP A 22 16.65 1.33 22.95
N ASP A 23 15.53 1.30 23.66
CA ASP A 23 14.66 2.48 23.83
C ASP A 23 15.31 3.53 24.75
N PHE A 24 16.04 3.08 25.79
CA PHE A 24 16.77 3.98 26.69
C PHE A 24 17.99 4.61 26.01
N LEU A 25 18.78 3.82 25.27
CA LEU A 25 19.93 4.29 24.52
C LEU A 25 19.51 5.23 23.39
N ALA A 26 18.43 4.95 22.66
CA ALA A 26 17.85 5.86 21.68
C ALA A 26 17.48 7.21 22.31
N LYS A 27 16.86 7.18 23.49
CA LYS A 27 16.41 8.38 24.21
C LYS A 27 17.55 9.21 24.81
N VAL A 28 18.61 8.56 25.29
CA VAL A 28 19.81 9.24 25.84
C VAL A 28 20.74 9.74 24.74
N SER A 29 20.79 9.04 23.60
CA SER A 29 21.67 9.39 22.48
C SER A 29 21.02 10.29 21.43
N ASN A 30 19.77 10.74 21.62
CA ASN A 30 18.96 11.39 20.57
C ASN A 30 18.94 10.56 19.26
N GLY A 31 18.91 9.23 19.38
CA GLY A 31 18.92 8.31 18.25
C GLY A 31 20.29 8.09 17.58
N ALA A 32 21.40 8.62 18.12
CA ALA A 32 22.72 8.43 17.54
C ALA A 32 23.28 6.99 17.70
N LEU A 33 22.80 6.24 18.70
CA LEU A 33 23.21 4.87 18.99
C LEU A 33 22.07 3.85 18.80
N SER A 34 20.96 4.25 18.17
CA SER A 34 19.87 3.35 17.84
C SER A 34 20.03 2.83 16.41
N ASP A 35 19.78 1.53 16.19
CA ASP A 35 19.62 0.97 14.84
C ASP A 35 18.43 1.61 14.09
N ASN A 36 17.55 2.30 14.81
CA ASN A 36 16.44 3.05 14.26
C ASN A 36 16.84 4.53 14.12
N SER A 37 16.85 5.03 12.88
CA SER A 37 17.12 6.45 12.61
C SER A 37 16.13 7.34 13.35
N ALA A 38 16.62 8.41 13.98
CA ALA A 38 15.78 9.40 14.63
C ALA A 38 14.72 9.94 13.64
N GLY A 39 13.44 9.83 14.02
CA GLY A 39 12.31 10.23 13.19
C GLY A 39 11.70 9.12 12.33
N VAL A 40 12.28 7.91 12.30
CA VAL A 40 11.69 6.74 11.64
C VAL A 40 10.89 5.93 12.65
N LYS A 41 9.57 5.85 12.44
CA LYS A 41 8.68 5.01 13.27
C LYS A 41 8.86 3.55 12.88
N VAL A 42 9.31 2.73 13.83
CA VAL A 42 9.20 1.27 13.72
C VAL A 42 7.75 0.88 13.94
N LEU A 43 7.18 0.13 13.01
CA LEU A 43 5.81 -0.37 13.12
C LEU A 43 5.79 -1.59 14.05
N SER A 44 4.81 -1.64 14.95
CA SER A 44 4.48 -2.87 15.68
C SER A 44 3.90 -3.93 14.73
N LEU A 45 3.88 -5.20 15.16
CA LEU A 45 3.33 -6.30 14.35
C LEU A 45 1.89 -6.05 13.90
N ASP A 46 1.08 -5.37 14.70
CA ASP A 46 -0.29 -5.03 14.33
C ASP A 46 -0.33 -3.87 13.32
N GLU A 47 0.52 -2.86 13.50
CA GLU A 47 0.64 -1.76 12.52
C GLU A 47 1.21 -2.25 11.18
N MET A 48 2.09 -3.25 11.18
CA MET A 48 2.58 -3.89 9.95
C MET A 48 1.45 -4.59 9.17
N LYS A 49 0.47 -5.19 9.84
CA LYS A 49 -0.72 -5.78 9.17
C LYS A 49 -1.61 -4.71 8.54
N ASP A 50 -1.55 -3.49 9.07
CA ASP A 50 -2.32 -2.34 8.60
C ASP A 50 -1.60 -1.51 7.54
N VAL A 51 -0.33 -1.84 7.21
CA VAL A 51 0.32 -1.32 6.01
C VAL A 51 -0.36 -1.92 4.78
N LYS A 52 -1.37 -1.21 4.26
CA LYS A 52 -2.09 -1.56 3.02
C LYS A 52 -1.43 -0.98 1.75
N GLY A 53 -0.34 -0.25 1.90
CA GLY A 53 0.33 0.43 0.80
C GLY A 53 1.18 -0.51 -0.05
N GLY A 54 1.00 -0.46 -1.37
CA GLY A 54 2.01 -0.91 -2.33
C GLY A 54 1.68 -2.11 -3.19
N TYR A 55 0.59 -2.85 -2.93
CA TYR A 55 0.33 -4.09 -3.68
C TYR A 55 -0.14 -3.86 -5.12
N PHE A 56 -1.00 -2.84 -5.34
CA PHE A 56 -1.44 -2.48 -6.68
C PHE A 56 -0.73 -1.24 -7.24
N THR A 57 -0.47 -1.29 -8.54
CA THR A 57 0.09 -0.20 -9.33
C THR A 57 -1.00 0.44 -10.18
N PHE A 58 -0.90 1.76 -10.37
CA PHE A 58 -1.87 2.53 -11.14
C PHE A 58 -1.16 3.53 -12.04
N ASP A 59 -0.96 3.16 -13.30
CA ASP A 59 -0.26 4.00 -14.27
C ASP A 59 -1.26 4.85 -15.04
N ARG A 60 -1.12 6.17 -14.96
CA ARG A 60 -2.03 7.11 -15.65
C ARG A 60 -2.04 6.83 -17.15
N ALA A 61 -3.22 6.58 -17.71
CA ALA A 61 -3.40 6.22 -19.11
C ALA A 61 -4.48 7.08 -19.78
N SER A 62 -4.11 8.31 -20.16
CA SER A 62 -5.02 9.31 -20.73
C SER A 62 -5.64 8.90 -22.06
N GLN A 63 -5.02 7.97 -22.78
CA GLN A 63 -5.58 7.39 -24.00
C GLN A 63 -6.86 6.59 -23.77
N TYR A 64 -7.17 6.19 -22.53
CA TYR A 64 -8.38 5.45 -22.17
C TYR A 64 -9.40 6.29 -21.39
N ASP A 65 -9.19 7.60 -21.29
CA ASP A 65 -10.16 8.51 -20.71
C ASP A 65 -11.44 8.52 -21.53
N ASN A 66 -12.57 8.68 -20.86
CA ASN A 66 -13.76 9.11 -21.57
C ASN A 66 -13.75 10.63 -21.65
N ILE A 67 -13.73 11.18 -22.87
CA ILE A 67 -13.82 12.62 -23.12
C ILE A 67 -15.19 13.06 -23.66
N VAL A 68 -16.07 12.10 -24.00
CA VAL A 68 -17.40 12.36 -24.55
C VAL A 68 -18.47 12.02 -23.51
N GLY A 69 -19.31 12.99 -23.17
CA GLY A 69 -20.28 12.86 -22.09
C GLY A 69 -19.65 13.07 -20.71
N ILE A 70 -19.89 12.17 -19.77
CA ILE A 70 -19.31 12.26 -18.42
C ILE A 70 -17.82 11.92 -18.51
N ARG A 71 -16.97 12.93 -18.29
CA ARG A 71 -15.52 12.78 -18.34
C ARG A 71 -15.03 11.81 -17.26
N SER A 72 -14.21 10.85 -17.67
CA SER A 72 -13.56 9.91 -16.76
C SER A 72 -12.07 9.81 -17.03
N TYR A 73 -11.32 9.54 -15.96
CA TYR A 73 -9.86 9.47 -15.97
C TYR A 73 -9.42 8.04 -15.72
N ALA A 74 -8.60 7.51 -16.61
CA ALA A 74 -8.19 6.11 -16.61
C ALA A 74 -6.75 5.88 -16.15
N TYR A 75 -6.55 4.77 -15.46
CA TYR A 75 -5.28 4.26 -14.99
C TYR A 75 -5.20 2.78 -15.31
N ILE A 76 -4.07 2.31 -15.83
CA ILE A 76 -3.80 0.89 -15.98
C ILE A 76 -3.55 0.35 -14.58
N ALA A 77 -4.41 -0.57 -14.15
CA ALA A 77 -4.25 -1.27 -12.89
C ALA A 77 -3.34 -2.48 -13.10
N GLY A 78 -2.42 -2.66 -12.17
CA GLY A 78 -1.55 -3.83 -12.08
C GLY A 78 -1.27 -4.18 -10.63
N ASP A 79 -0.38 -5.13 -10.46
CA ASP A 79 0.05 -5.64 -9.17
C ASP A 79 1.55 -5.86 -9.23
N SER A 80 2.30 -5.24 -8.31
CA SER A 80 3.77 -5.22 -8.37
C SER A 80 4.39 -6.61 -8.26
N ASP A 81 3.67 -7.53 -7.62
CA ASP A 81 4.17 -8.87 -7.29
C ASP A 81 3.67 -9.93 -8.29
N LYS A 82 2.89 -9.51 -9.29
CA LYS A 82 2.30 -10.41 -10.30
C LYS A 82 2.66 -9.99 -11.70
N THR A 83 2.81 -10.99 -12.56
CA THR A 83 2.75 -10.75 -14.00
C THR A 83 1.34 -10.30 -14.39
N SER A 84 1.21 -9.63 -15.53
CA SER A 84 -0.10 -9.21 -16.04
C SER A 84 -1.09 -10.39 -16.15
N GLN A 85 -0.62 -11.58 -16.53
CA GLN A 85 -1.46 -12.77 -16.63
C GLN A 85 -1.93 -13.27 -15.25
N GLN A 86 -1.07 -13.27 -14.24
CA GLN A 86 -1.45 -13.64 -12.87
C GLN A 86 -2.43 -12.64 -12.27
N PHE A 87 -2.27 -11.35 -12.57
CA PHE A 87 -3.20 -10.30 -12.16
C PHE A 87 -4.60 -10.50 -12.79
N LEU A 88 -4.66 -10.78 -14.09
CA LEU A 88 -5.91 -11.09 -14.78
C LEU A 88 -6.59 -12.34 -14.21
N GLN A 89 -5.82 -13.41 -13.94
CA GLN A 89 -6.33 -14.63 -13.32
C GLN A 89 -6.88 -14.37 -11.91
N ALA A 90 -6.20 -13.55 -11.10
CA ALA A 90 -6.69 -13.16 -9.77
C ALA A 90 -8.01 -12.39 -9.84
N MET A 91 -8.23 -11.62 -10.92
CA MET A 91 -9.49 -10.94 -11.21
C MET A 91 -10.54 -11.84 -11.89
N ASN A 92 -10.24 -13.12 -12.10
CA ASN A 92 -11.06 -14.06 -12.86
C ASN A 92 -11.38 -13.57 -14.29
N ILE A 93 -10.40 -12.95 -14.93
CA ILE A 93 -10.48 -12.41 -16.29
C ILE A 93 -9.58 -13.25 -17.20
N SER A 94 -10.14 -13.76 -18.28
CA SER A 94 -9.42 -14.53 -19.28
C SER A 94 -8.98 -13.67 -20.48
N GLY A 95 -7.97 -14.16 -21.19
CA GLY A 95 -7.43 -13.53 -22.39
C GLY A 95 -6.37 -12.46 -22.11
N ASP A 96 -5.96 -11.75 -23.16
CA ASP A 96 -5.02 -10.63 -23.07
C ASP A 96 -5.80 -9.31 -23.01
N LYS A 97 -6.10 -8.88 -21.78
CA LYS A 97 -6.85 -7.66 -21.51
C LYS A 97 -6.04 -6.72 -20.62
N ILE A 98 -6.28 -5.43 -20.78
CA ILE A 98 -5.80 -4.41 -19.83
C ILE A 98 -6.92 -4.15 -18.82
N ILE A 99 -6.57 -4.06 -17.54
CA ILE A 99 -7.49 -3.60 -16.51
C ILE A 99 -7.32 -2.10 -16.34
N LEU A 100 -8.43 -1.39 -16.40
CA LEU A 100 -8.50 0.05 -16.26
C LEU A 100 -9.26 0.37 -14.98
N ALA A 101 -8.56 0.98 -14.02
CA ALA A 101 -9.20 1.66 -12.91
C ALA A 101 -9.55 3.09 -13.34
N LYS A 102 -10.81 3.47 -13.15
CA LYS A 102 -11.33 4.76 -13.60
C LYS A 102 -12.08 5.47 -12.49
N TYR A 103 -12.01 6.80 -12.50
CA TYR A 103 -12.94 7.63 -11.76
C TYR A 103 -13.57 8.68 -12.67
N ARG A 104 -14.77 9.12 -12.29
CA ARG A 104 -15.52 10.20 -12.95
C ARG A 104 -16.25 11.04 -11.92
N TYR A 105 -16.60 12.27 -12.27
CA TYR A 105 -17.43 13.12 -11.41
C TYR A 105 -18.89 13.00 -11.81
N VAL A 106 -19.73 12.54 -10.88
CA VAL A 106 -21.18 12.50 -11.00
C VAL A 106 -21.76 13.24 -9.81
N ASN A 107 -22.58 14.27 -10.06
CA ASN A 107 -23.18 15.10 -9.00
C ASN A 107 -22.15 15.61 -7.96
N ASN A 108 -21.01 16.10 -8.43
CA ASN A 108 -19.88 16.57 -7.61
C ASN A 108 -19.23 15.50 -6.70
N GLN A 109 -19.55 14.22 -6.89
CA GLN A 109 -18.91 13.11 -6.19
C GLN A 109 -18.11 12.25 -7.17
N LYS A 110 -16.98 11.71 -6.70
CA LYS A 110 -16.20 10.77 -7.48
C LYS A 110 -16.87 9.39 -7.44
N GLU A 111 -17.24 8.89 -8.61
CA GLU A 111 -17.59 7.49 -8.81
C GLU A 111 -16.37 6.75 -9.34
N TYR A 112 -16.09 5.59 -8.74
CA TYR A 112 -14.95 4.75 -9.08
C TYR A 112 -15.45 3.43 -9.64
N TYR A 113 -14.77 2.94 -10.67
CA TYR A 113 -15.16 1.71 -11.34
C TYR A 113 -13.98 1.07 -12.06
N LEU A 114 -14.10 -0.22 -12.34
CA LEU A 114 -13.10 -0.99 -13.08
C LEU A 114 -13.67 -1.41 -14.44
N GLN A 115 -12.84 -1.40 -15.46
CA GLN A 115 -13.17 -1.92 -16.79
C GLN A 115 -12.03 -2.79 -17.31
N SER A 116 -12.35 -3.81 -18.10
CA SER A 116 -11.37 -4.50 -18.94
C SER A 116 -11.42 -3.91 -20.34
N TYR A 117 -10.24 -3.74 -20.94
CA TYR A 117 -10.05 -3.33 -22.32
C TYR A 117 -9.40 -4.46 -23.10
N GLU A 118 -10.07 -4.89 -24.16
CA GLU A 118 -9.55 -5.89 -25.09
C GLU A 118 -8.89 -5.22 -26.29
N LYS A 119 -7.57 -5.34 -26.40
CA LYS A 119 -6.79 -4.65 -27.44
C LYS A 119 -7.17 -5.11 -28.86
N SER A 120 -7.47 -6.39 -29.04
CA SER A 120 -7.78 -6.98 -30.35
C SER A 120 -9.08 -6.44 -30.94
N THR A 121 -10.07 -6.11 -30.10
CA THR A 121 -11.40 -5.66 -30.54
C THR A 121 -11.67 -4.19 -30.22
N GLY A 122 -10.82 -3.53 -29.42
CA GLY A 122 -11.06 -2.19 -28.92
C GLY A 122 -12.22 -2.09 -27.93
N THR A 123 -12.64 -3.21 -27.34
CA THR A 123 -13.87 -3.28 -26.54
C THR A 123 -13.61 -3.03 -25.07
N LEU A 124 -14.49 -2.23 -24.44
CA LEU A 124 -14.55 -2.05 -22.98
C LEU A 124 -15.66 -2.90 -22.38
N ARG A 125 -15.40 -3.50 -21.21
CA ARG A 125 -16.37 -4.26 -20.41
C ARG A 125 -16.22 -3.87 -18.95
N ASP A 126 -17.33 -3.56 -18.28
CA ASP A 126 -17.31 -3.28 -16.85
C ASP A 126 -16.94 -4.53 -16.06
N ILE A 127 -16.14 -4.32 -15.00
CA ILE A 127 -15.75 -5.37 -14.06
C ILE A 127 -16.51 -5.11 -12.76
N TRP A 128 -17.34 -6.07 -12.38
CA TRP A 128 -18.10 -6.01 -11.15
C TRP A 128 -17.20 -6.34 -9.96
N ALA A 129 -17.22 -5.47 -8.96
CA ALA A 129 -16.52 -5.67 -7.69
C ALA A 129 -17.54 -6.03 -6.61
N TRP A 130 -17.46 -7.26 -6.07
CA TRP A 130 -18.32 -7.74 -4.99
C TRP A 130 -17.48 -8.03 -3.74
N ASN A 131 -18.15 -8.17 -2.59
CA ASN A 131 -17.48 -8.38 -1.33
C ASN A 131 -16.55 -9.61 -1.37
N GLY A 132 -15.30 -9.43 -0.96
CA GLY A 132 -14.25 -10.46 -1.00
C GLY A 132 -13.58 -10.67 -2.37
N SER A 133 -14.02 -10.00 -3.44
CA SER A 133 -13.38 -10.17 -4.75
C SER A 133 -12.04 -9.43 -4.84
N TYR A 134 -11.14 -9.93 -5.68
CA TYR A 134 -9.88 -9.26 -5.97
C TYR A 134 -10.10 -7.89 -6.63
N ALA A 135 -11.10 -7.80 -7.49
CA ALA A 135 -11.52 -6.54 -8.11
C ALA A 135 -11.94 -5.48 -7.08
N LEU A 136 -12.60 -5.87 -5.98
CA LEU A 136 -12.93 -4.94 -4.91
C LEU A 136 -11.69 -4.45 -4.17
N GLN A 137 -10.68 -5.29 -3.98
CA GLN A 137 -9.41 -4.88 -3.37
C GLN A 137 -8.69 -3.85 -4.24
N VAL A 138 -8.59 -4.10 -5.55
CA VAL A 138 -8.02 -3.16 -6.53
C VAL A 138 -8.79 -1.84 -6.52
N LEU A 139 -10.13 -1.90 -6.54
CA LEU A 139 -10.98 -0.71 -6.55
C LEU A 139 -10.85 0.13 -5.27
N ASN A 140 -10.79 -0.52 -4.11
CA ASN A 140 -10.63 0.16 -2.83
C ASN A 140 -9.26 0.83 -2.72
N ASP A 141 -8.19 0.18 -3.16
CA ASP A 141 -6.85 0.77 -3.17
C ASP A 141 -6.81 1.96 -4.13
N PHE A 142 -7.38 1.82 -5.33
CA PHE A 142 -7.49 2.93 -6.29
C PHE A 142 -8.24 4.13 -5.69
N LYS A 143 -9.39 3.89 -5.04
CA LYS A 143 -10.19 4.92 -4.35
C LYS A 143 -9.46 5.59 -3.19
N SER A 144 -8.52 4.89 -2.53
CA SER A 144 -7.75 5.49 -1.43
C SER A 144 -6.70 6.48 -1.93
N ARG A 145 -6.26 6.35 -3.19
CA ARG A 145 -5.18 7.14 -3.80
C ARG A 145 -5.67 8.28 -4.69
N TYR A 146 -6.84 8.14 -5.31
CA TYR A 146 -7.39 9.06 -6.31
C TYR A 146 -8.81 9.48 -5.95
#